data_AF-A0A395GS66-F1
#
_entry.id   AF-A0A395GS66-F1
#
_cell.length_a   1.000
_cell.length_b   1.000
_cell.length_c   1.000
_cell.angle_alpha   90.00
_cell.angle_beta   90.00
_cell.angle_gamma   90.00
#
_symmetry.space_group_name_H-M   'P 1'
#
loop_
_entity.id
_entity.type
_entity.pdbx_description
1 polymer ?
#
loop_
_entity_poly.entity_id
_entity_poly.type
_entity_poly.pdbx_seq_one_letter_code
_entity_poly.pdbx_strand_id
1 'polypeptide(L)'
;MSTTSTYSPFRISPRDRDNLDRNEAFRLVREHLRRQELGMKAPSFCSSHRHDCSNQEQETFRLHRDIIHTILLPLFLLHHQASRIAANVLPSHKGAESERAFRGEARGAYAWLHSILSEEHDWYLTERCPACIVLHVMNSEPTIRFVAVACLLSDHLQGLDLPSAKRRLPNFDFWYESLETAVREDTFWGDGFWPDIEYRACALTDGVKQLVLQCLELQAALNRQGLQPEMSYRPNAHSRYDSPRPSVTAKQSSCTQMPVVSEEDQKIFAKASANRVNSRPQRFHTRRHADARRRSVTS
;
A
#
# COMPACT_ATOMS: atom_id res chain seq x y z
N MET A 1 -27.74 -29.09 -4.90
CA MET A 1 -26.81 -28.05 -5.40
C MET A 1 -27.31 -26.73 -4.84
N SER A 2 -26.72 -26.28 -3.73
CA SER A 2 -27.14 -25.02 -3.10
C SER A 2 -26.53 -23.88 -3.89
N THR A 3 -27.37 -23.10 -4.57
CA THR A 3 -26.99 -21.82 -5.17
C THR A 3 -26.74 -20.82 -4.03
N THR A 4 -25.55 -20.86 -3.43
CA THR A 4 -25.10 -19.76 -2.59
C THR A 4 -24.89 -18.57 -3.51
N SER A 5 -25.90 -17.69 -3.57
CA SER A 5 -25.78 -16.44 -4.30
C SER A 5 -24.58 -15.67 -3.74
N THR A 6 -23.71 -15.24 -4.65
CA THR A 6 -22.42 -14.64 -4.31
C THR A 6 -22.64 -13.15 -4.07
N TYR A 7 -22.96 -12.79 -2.83
CA TYR A 7 -23.08 -11.41 -2.40
C TYR A 7 -21.78 -10.91 -1.79
N SER A 8 -21.58 -9.59 -1.83
CA SER A 8 -20.53 -8.98 -1.03
C SER A 8 -20.85 -9.15 0.46
N PRO A 9 -19.86 -9.53 1.29
CA PRO A 9 -20.04 -9.64 2.74
C PRO A 9 -20.14 -8.26 3.41
N PHE A 10 -19.59 -7.22 2.77
CA PHE A 10 -19.60 -5.86 3.29
C PHE A 10 -20.92 -5.14 3.04
N ARG A 11 -21.36 -4.38 4.04
CA ARG A 11 -22.55 -3.52 3.99
C ARG A 11 -22.14 -2.06 4.16
N ILE A 12 -22.66 -1.18 3.31
CA ILE A 12 -22.43 0.26 3.39
C ILE A 12 -23.78 0.94 3.65
N SER A 13 -23.83 1.83 4.64
CA SER A 13 -25.06 2.59 4.91
C SER A 13 -25.38 3.54 3.74
N PRO A 14 -26.65 3.89 3.50
CA PRO A 14 -27.01 4.88 2.48
C PRO A 14 -26.29 6.22 2.66
N ARG A 15 -26.07 6.62 3.92
CA ARG A 15 -25.36 7.86 4.27
C ARG A 15 -23.90 7.82 3.82
N ASP A 16 -23.20 6.72 4.09
CA ASP A 16 -21.78 6.59 3.71
C ASP A 16 -21.62 6.48 2.19
N ARG A 17 -22.58 5.83 1.52
CA ARG A 17 -22.65 5.81 0.07
C ARG A 17 -22.81 7.21 -0.51
N ASP A 18 -23.73 8.01 0.02
CA ASP A 18 -23.92 9.40 -0.40
C ASP A 18 -22.66 10.26 -0.14
N ASN A 19 -21.97 10.02 0.97
CA ASN A 19 -20.71 10.71 1.29
C ASN A 19 -19.61 10.37 0.27
N LEU A 20 -19.47 9.09 -0.10
CA LEU A 20 -18.54 8.63 -1.13
C LEU A 20 -18.87 9.27 -2.49
N ASP A 21 -20.15 9.29 -2.87
CA ASP A 21 -20.60 9.85 -4.16
C ASP A 21 -20.42 11.37 -4.24
N ARG A 22 -20.38 12.07 -3.09
CA ARG A 22 -20.10 13.52 -3.03
C ARG A 22 -18.60 13.84 -2.97
N ASN A 23 -17.75 12.88 -2.62
CA ASN A 23 -16.31 13.10 -2.50
C ASN A 23 -15.62 13.13 -3.87
N GLU A 24 -15.07 14.28 -4.25
CA GLU A 24 -14.43 14.48 -5.56
C GLU A 24 -13.19 13.58 -5.74
N ALA A 25 -12.38 13.41 -4.70
CA ALA A 25 -11.17 12.60 -4.74
C ALA A 25 -11.49 11.14 -5.03
N PHE A 26 -12.44 10.57 -4.28
CA PHE A 26 -12.88 9.19 -4.46
C PHE A 26 -13.53 8.98 -5.83
N ARG A 27 -14.35 9.93 -6.31
CA ARG A 27 -14.91 9.89 -7.67
C ARG A 27 -13.84 9.79 -8.76
N LEU A 28 -12.73 10.51 -8.61
CA LEU A 28 -11.63 10.43 -9.58
C LEU A 28 -10.94 9.06 -9.57
N VAL A 29 -10.80 8.44 -8.40
CA VAL A 29 -10.29 7.06 -8.27
C VAL A 29 -11.24 6.10 -8.99
N ARG A 30 -12.55 6.19 -8.74
CA ARG A 30 -13.56 5.36 -9.41
C ARG A 30 -13.51 5.51 -10.93
N GLU A 31 -13.41 6.73 -11.44
CA GLU A 31 -13.32 6.98 -12.87
C GLU A 31 -12.02 6.45 -13.47
N HIS A 32 -10.91 6.51 -12.74
CA HIS A 32 -9.66 5.90 -13.18
C HIS A 32 -9.76 4.38 -13.31
N LEU A 33 -10.28 3.70 -12.28
CA LEU A 33 -10.46 2.24 -12.28
C LEU A 33 -11.46 1.81 -13.36
N ARG A 34 -12.51 2.59 -13.59
CA ARG A 34 -13.48 2.34 -14.68
C ARG A 34 -12.82 2.43 -16.07
N ARG A 35 -11.97 3.43 -16.30
CA ARG A 35 -11.23 3.55 -17.57
C ARG A 35 -10.25 2.40 -17.78
N GLN A 36 -9.59 1.94 -16.70
CA GLN A 36 -8.75 0.76 -16.76
C GLN A 36 -9.56 -0.47 -17.18
N GLU A 37 -10.73 -0.72 -16.56
CA GLU A 37 -11.61 -1.82 -16.97
C GLU A 37 -12.02 -1.76 -18.45
N LEU A 38 -12.40 -0.57 -18.94
CA LEU A 38 -12.81 -0.39 -20.34
C LEU A 38 -11.66 -0.53 -21.34
N GLY A 39 -10.42 -0.23 -20.92
CA GLY A 39 -9.22 -0.37 -21.74
C GLY A 39 -8.69 -1.80 -21.83
N MET A 40 -9.17 -2.72 -20.97
CA MET A 40 -8.74 -4.11 -20.96
C MET A 40 -9.46 -4.92 -22.04
N LYS A 41 -8.72 -5.79 -22.74
CA LYS A 41 -9.28 -6.71 -23.75
C LYS A 41 -10.13 -7.83 -23.13
N ALA A 42 -10.12 -7.98 -21.82
CA ALA A 42 -10.82 -9.03 -21.07
C ALA A 42 -12.05 -8.46 -20.34
N PRO A 43 -13.11 -9.26 -20.11
CA PRO A 43 -14.28 -8.82 -19.35
C PRO A 43 -13.91 -8.43 -17.91
N SER A 44 -14.51 -7.35 -17.41
CA SER A 44 -14.23 -6.85 -16.05
C SER A 44 -14.62 -7.84 -14.94
N PHE A 45 -15.55 -8.77 -15.21
CA PHE A 45 -15.87 -9.88 -14.32
C PHE A 45 -15.39 -11.21 -14.93
N CYS A 46 -14.93 -12.14 -14.07
CA CYS A 46 -14.56 -13.48 -14.50
C CYS A 46 -15.80 -14.27 -14.94
N SER A 47 -15.60 -15.39 -15.65
CA SER A 47 -16.70 -16.20 -16.19
C SER A 47 -17.70 -16.66 -15.11
N SER A 48 -17.24 -16.94 -13.89
CA SER A 48 -18.11 -17.31 -12.78
C SER A 48 -18.99 -16.12 -12.36
N HIS A 49 -18.38 -15.04 -11.90
CA HIS A 49 -19.12 -13.89 -11.35
C HIS A 49 -19.87 -13.07 -12.40
N ARG A 50 -19.54 -13.19 -13.69
CA ARG A 50 -20.28 -12.51 -14.76
C ARG A 50 -21.72 -13.01 -14.87
N HIS A 51 -21.95 -14.28 -14.62
CA HIS A 51 -23.25 -14.92 -14.75
C HIS A 51 -23.96 -15.10 -13.41
N ASP A 52 -23.19 -15.30 -12.34
CA ASP A 52 -23.72 -15.52 -11.00
C ASP A 52 -24.15 -14.23 -10.29
N CYS A 53 -23.61 -13.07 -10.70
CA CYS A 53 -23.95 -11.78 -10.10
C CYS A 53 -24.92 -10.98 -10.98
N SER A 54 -26.01 -10.49 -10.38
CA SER A 54 -26.90 -9.53 -11.00
C SER A 54 -26.19 -8.21 -11.33
N ASN A 55 -26.73 -7.40 -12.24
CA ASN A 55 -26.13 -6.09 -12.56
C ASN A 55 -25.97 -5.20 -11.32
N GLN A 56 -26.93 -5.25 -10.39
CA GLN A 56 -26.88 -4.50 -9.14
C GLN A 56 -25.76 -5.00 -8.22
N GLU A 57 -25.58 -6.32 -8.10
CA GLU A 57 -24.47 -6.92 -7.35
C GLU A 57 -23.11 -6.58 -7.96
N GLN A 58 -23.00 -6.58 -9.30
CA GLN A 58 -21.78 -6.19 -9.98
C GLN A 58 -21.39 -4.74 -9.67
N GLU A 59 -22.35 -3.81 -9.66
CA GLU A 59 -22.08 -2.42 -9.24
C GLU A 59 -21.66 -2.32 -7.78
N THR A 60 -22.27 -3.11 -6.89
CA THR A 60 -21.84 -3.20 -5.48
C THR A 60 -20.40 -3.71 -5.36
N PHE A 61 -20.05 -4.77 -6.07
CA PHE A 61 -18.68 -5.30 -6.09
C PHE A 61 -17.68 -4.30 -6.68
N ARG A 62 -18.04 -3.55 -7.73
CA ARG A 62 -17.19 -2.47 -8.24
C ARG A 62 -16.95 -1.40 -7.18
N LEU A 63 -18.01 -0.93 -6.52
CA LEU A 63 -17.88 0.07 -5.44
C LEU A 63 -16.95 -0.43 -4.34
N HIS A 64 -17.13 -1.67 -3.87
CA HIS A 64 -16.31 -2.23 -2.80
C HIS A 64 -14.84 -2.44 -3.24
N ARG A 65 -14.60 -2.87 -4.49
CA ARG A 65 -13.26 -2.91 -5.08
C ARG A 65 -12.63 -1.53 -5.09
N ASP A 66 -13.38 -0.50 -5.49
CA ASP A 66 -12.89 0.88 -5.55
C ASP A 66 -12.50 1.39 -4.15
N ILE A 67 -13.28 1.06 -3.10
CA ILE A 67 -12.94 1.35 -1.70
C ILE A 67 -11.65 0.63 -1.30
N ILE A 68 -11.57 -0.68 -1.51
CA ILE A 68 -10.39 -1.50 -1.18
C ILE A 68 -9.14 -0.94 -1.88
N HIS A 69 -9.22 -0.65 -3.18
CA HIS A 69 -8.12 -0.04 -3.92
C HIS A 69 -7.68 1.28 -3.27
N THR A 70 -8.65 2.13 -2.92
CA THR A 70 -8.39 3.45 -2.35
C THR A 70 -7.65 3.37 -1.01
N ILE A 71 -8.02 2.43 -0.12
CA ILE A 71 -7.38 2.28 1.19
C ILE A 71 -6.05 1.54 1.12
N LEU A 72 -5.87 0.60 0.18
CA LEU A 72 -4.62 -0.16 0.03
C LEU A 72 -3.53 0.64 -0.68
N LEU A 73 -3.89 1.54 -1.61
CA LEU A 73 -2.93 2.29 -2.42
C LEU A 73 -1.88 3.07 -1.57
N PRO A 74 -2.25 3.80 -0.50
CA PRO A 74 -1.27 4.46 0.37
C PRO A 74 -0.24 3.51 0.98
N LEU A 75 -0.64 2.29 1.37
CA LEU A 75 0.27 1.29 1.94
C LEU A 75 1.26 0.76 0.90
N PHE A 76 0.81 0.59 -0.35
CA PHE A 76 1.69 0.25 -1.46
C PHE A 76 2.72 1.35 -1.74
N LEU A 77 2.28 2.61 -1.78
CA LEU A 77 3.17 3.75 -2.02
C LEU A 77 4.20 3.89 -0.89
N LEU A 78 3.75 3.73 0.37
CA LEU A 78 4.64 3.70 1.53
C LEU A 78 5.67 2.58 1.43
N HIS A 79 5.25 1.34 1.11
CA HIS A 79 6.17 0.22 0.95
C HIS A 79 7.21 0.45 -0.14
N HIS A 80 6.79 0.99 -1.29
CA HIS A 80 7.69 1.32 -2.38
C HIS A 80 8.72 2.41 -1.96
N GLN A 81 8.25 3.46 -1.29
CA GLN A 81 9.13 4.50 -0.76
C GLN A 81 10.10 3.96 0.29
N ALA A 82 9.61 3.19 1.26
CA ALA A 82 10.43 2.55 2.28
C ALA A 82 11.49 1.63 1.67
N SER A 83 11.13 0.87 0.64
CA SER A 83 12.06 0.00 -0.08
C SER A 83 13.15 0.79 -0.82
N ARG A 84 12.81 1.93 -1.44
CA ARG A 84 13.79 2.84 -2.05
C ARG A 84 14.74 3.43 -1.00
N ILE A 85 14.22 3.87 0.14
CA ILE A 85 15.01 4.41 1.24
C ILE A 85 15.95 3.33 1.78
N ALA A 86 15.45 2.12 2.03
CA ALA A 86 16.27 1.00 2.49
C ALA A 86 17.43 0.70 1.52
N ALA A 87 17.16 0.70 0.21
CA ALA A 87 18.18 0.49 -0.81
C ALA A 87 19.25 1.59 -0.85
N ASN A 88 18.93 2.82 -0.44
CA ASN A 88 19.87 3.95 -0.41
C ASN A 88 20.67 4.04 0.89
N VAL A 89 20.10 3.59 2.02
CA VAL A 89 20.73 3.67 3.34
C VAL A 89 21.62 2.45 3.60
N LEU A 90 21.26 1.29 3.08
CA LEU A 90 22.03 0.07 3.28
C LEU A 90 23.25 0.04 2.33
N PRO A 91 24.40 -0.47 2.79
CA PRO A 91 25.56 -0.68 1.91
C PRO A 91 25.20 -1.59 0.74
N SER A 92 25.76 -1.31 -0.46
CA SER A 92 25.48 -2.04 -1.72
C SER A 92 25.95 -3.51 -1.75
N HIS A 93 26.19 -4.14 -0.60
CA HIS A 93 26.58 -5.54 -0.53
C HIS A 93 25.39 -6.44 -0.89
N LYS A 94 25.65 -7.42 -1.76
CA LYS A 94 24.69 -8.48 -2.07
C LYS A 94 24.28 -9.19 -0.77
N GLY A 95 23.00 -9.14 -0.43
CA GLY A 95 22.43 -9.88 0.71
C GLY A 95 22.02 -9.03 1.92
N ALA A 96 22.08 -7.70 1.85
CA ALA A 96 21.45 -6.87 2.86
C ALA A 96 19.91 -6.97 2.76
N GLU A 97 19.27 -7.52 3.78
CA GLU A 97 17.80 -7.55 3.88
C GLU A 97 17.29 -6.12 4.09
N SER A 98 16.38 -5.64 3.24
CA SER A 98 15.90 -4.26 3.24
C SER A 98 15.30 -3.83 4.59
N GLU A 99 14.72 -4.77 5.35
CA GLU A 99 14.18 -4.51 6.68
C GLU A 99 15.23 -4.00 7.70
N ARG A 100 16.52 -4.28 7.48
CA ARG A 100 17.61 -3.84 8.37
C ARG A 100 17.84 -2.34 8.34
N ALA A 101 17.27 -1.63 7.37
CA ALA A 101 17.27 -0.17 7.35
C ALA A 101 16.45 0.42 8.50
N PHE A 102 15.50 -0.34 9.05
CA PHE A 102 14.55 0.11 10.06
C PHE A 102 14.81 -0.57 11.41
N ARG A 103 14.27 0.02 12.48
CA ARG A 103 14.44 -0.47 13.87
C ARG A 103 13.11 -0.56 14.61
N GLY A 104 13.05 -1.40 15.64
CA GLY A 104 11.85 -1.57 16.47
C GLY A 104 10.65 -2.05 15.66
N GLU A 105 9.46 -1.57 16.00
CA GLU A 105 8.21 -1.96 15.34
C GLU A 105 8.18 -1.56 13.85
N ALA A 106 8.89 -0.50 13.45
CA ALA A 106 9.00 -0.13 12.04
C ALA A 106 9.64 -1.24 11.19
N ARG A 107 10.61 -1.98 11.74
CA ARG A 107 11.21 -3.13 11.05
C ARG A 107 10.20 -4.24 10.84
N GLY A 108 9.46 -4.60 11.89
CA GLY A 108 8.40 -5.61 11.83
C GLY A 108 7.31 -5.23 10.84
N ALA A 109 6.87 -3.96 10.86
CA ALA A 109 5.88 -3.43 9.93
C ALA A 109 6.37 -3.45 8.48
N TYR A 110 7.62 -3.06 8.22
CA TYR A 110 8.20 -3.14 6.87
C TYR A 110 8.29 -4.60 6.38
N ALA A 111 8.78 -5.51 7.22
CA ALA A 111 8.87 -6.93 6.89
C ALA A 111 7.50 -7.53 6.58
N TRP A 112 6.49 -7.21 7.39
CA TRP A 112 5.12 -7.63 7.16
C TRP A 112 4.54 -7.06 5.86
N LEU A 113 4.68 -5.75 5.62
CA LEU A 113 4.24 -5.10 4.38
C LEU A 113 4.92 -5.72 3.16
N HIS A 114 6.23 -5.99 3.26
CA HIS A 114 6.98 -6.62 2.18
C HIS A 114 6.49 -8.05 1.91
N SER A 115 6.20 -8.84 2.95
CA SER A 115 5.66 -10.20 2.81
C SER A 115 4.29 -10.17 2.13
N ILE A 116 3.32 -9.43 2.68
CA ILE A 116 1.94 -9.44 2.17
C ILE A 116 1.87 -8.86 0.74
N LEU A 117 2.62 -7.81 0.42
CA LEU A 117 2.65 -7.25 -0.93
C LEU A 117 3.42 -8.12 -1.92
N SER A 118 4.33 -8.98 -1.46
CA SER A 118 4.99 -9.94 -2.35
C SER A 118 4.11 -11.15 -2.64
N GLU A 119 3.36 -11.62 -1.64
CA GLU A 119 2.50 -12.80 -1.74
C GLU A 119 1.16 -12.51 -2.43
N GLU A 120 0.54 -11.36 -2.12
CA GLU A 120 -0.78 -10.96 -2.60
C GLU A 120 -0.72 -9.98 -3.78
N HIS A 121 0.36 -10.04 -4.56
CA HIS A 121 0.68 -9.06 -5.59
C HIS A 121 -0.45 -8.80 -6.59
N ASP A 122 -1.04 -9.87 -7.08
CA ASP A 122 -2.11 -9.77 -8.08
C ASP A 122 -3.44 -9.29 -7.49
N TRP A 123 -3.62 -9.42 -6.17
CA TRP A 123 -4.86 -9.07 -5.50
C TRP A 123 -4.91 -7.59 -5.15
N TYR A 124 -3.86 -7.05 -4.50
CA TYR A 124 -3.91 -5.66 -4.03
C TYR A 124 -3.84 -4.63 -5.18
N LEU A 125 -3.35 -5.00 -6.37
CA LEU A 125 -3.41 -4.14 -7.56
C LEU A 125 -4.85 -3.87 -8.01
N THR A 126 -5.79 -4.71 -7.58
CA THR A 126 -7.23 -4.63 -7.87
C THR A 126 -7.61 -4.59 -9.36
N GLU A 127 -6.75 -5.13 -10.23
CA GLU A 127 -6.93 -5.20 -11.69
C GLU A 127 -7.77 -6.40 -12.15
N ARG A 128 -8.11 -7.31 -11.24
CA ARG A 128 -8.89 -8.53 -11.51
C ARG A 128 -10.40 -8.30 -11.33
N CYS A 129 -11.18 -9.38 -11.44
CA CYS A 129 -12.62 -9.36 -11.21
C CYS A 129 -12.95 -8.69 -9.86
N PRO A 130 -13.81 -7.64 -9.83
CA PRO A 130 -14.18 -6.95 -8.59
C PRO A 130 -14.71 -7.89 -7.51
N ALA A 131 -15.55 -8.86 -7.86
CA ALA A 131 -16.05 -9.85 -6.91
C ALA A 131 -14.93 -10.71 -6.30
N CYS A 132 -13.97 -11.18 -7.11
CA CYS A 132 -12.82 -11.92 -6.58
C CYS A 132 -11.99 -11.08 -5.60
N ILE A 133 -11.75 -9.81 -5.92
CA ILE A 133 -10.97 -8.90 -5.05
C ILE A 133 -11.69 -8.71 -3.71
N VAL A 134 -12.98 -8.41 -3.75
CA VAL A 134 -13.79 -8.15 -2.57
C VAL A 134 -13.91 -9.40 -1.70
N LEU A 135 -14.21 -10.56 -2.28
CA LEU A 135 -14.33 -11.81 -1.53
C LEU A 135 -12.99 -12.26 -0.95
N HIS A 136 -11.88 -11.98 -1.63
CA HIS A 136 -10.56 -12.39 -1.17
C HIS A 136 -10.11 -11.68 0.10
N VAL A 137 -10.71 -10.54 0.46
CA VAL A 137 -10.51 -9.92 1.79
C VAL A 137 -10.73 -10.96 2.89
N MET A 138 -11.78 -11.76 2.77
CA MET A 138 -12.23 -12.74 3.77
C MET A 138 -11.53 -14.11 3.65
N ASN A 139 -10.56 -14.28 2.74
CA ASN A 139 -9.93 -15.58 2.51
C ASN A 139 -8.94 -15.99 3.61
N SER A 140 -8.33 -15.04 4.31
CA SER A 140 -7.29 -15.32 5.30
C SER A 140 -7.20 -14.22 6.36
N GLU A 141 -6.62 -14.54 7.52
CA GLU A 141 -6.38 -13.54 8.57
C GLU A 141 -5.47 -12.40 8.07
N PRO A 142 -4.36 -12.66 7.34
CA PRO A 142 -3.51 -11.58 6.85
C PRO A 142 -4.23 -10.61 5.92
N THR A 143 -5.15 -11.08 5.07
CA THR A 143 -5.91 -10.22 4.15
C THR A 143 -6.94 -9.38 4.89
N ILE A 144 -7.63 -9.95 5.89
CA ILE A 144 -8.55 -9.21 6.77
C ILE A 144 -7.77 -8.13 7.52
N ARG A 145 -6.69 -8.52 8.19
CA ARG A 145 -5.85 -7.59 8.95
C ARG A 145 -5.25 -6.51 8.07
N PHE A 146 -4.90 -6.81 6.83
CA PHE A 146 -4.38 -5.80 5.91
C PHE A 146 -5.41 -4.73 5.58
N VAL A 147 -6.66 -5.11 5.31
CA VAL A 147 -7.76 -4.16 5.09
C VAL A 147 -8.07 -3.37 6.37
N ALA A 148 -8.06 -4.02 7.54
CA ALA A 148 -8.26 -3.36 8.83
C ALA A 148 -7.19 -2.28 9.09
N VAL A 149 -5.91 -2.61 8.90
CA VAL A 149 -4.79 -1.67 9.03
C VAL A 149 -4.93 -0.50 8.04
N ALA A 150 -5.34 -0.79 6.80
CA ALA A 150 -5.55 0.24 5.77
C ALA A 150 -6.65 1.24 6.15
N CYS A 151 -7.75 0.76 6.75
CA CYS A 151 -8.79 1.63 7.31
C CYS A 151 -8.26 2.48 8.47
N LEU A 152 -7.62 1.86 9.47
CA LEU A 152 -7.10 2.57 10.65
C LEU A 152 -6.05 3.65 10.28
N LEU A 153 -5.37 3.48 9.15
CA LEU A 153 -4.39 4.41 8.62
C LEU A 153 -4.96 5.42 7.61
N SER A 154 -6.25 5.31 7.23
CA SER A 154 -6.81 6.11 6.13
C SER A 154 -6.64 7.61 6.36
N ASP A 155 -6.84 8.08 7.58
CA ASP A 155 -6.71 9.50 7.92
C ASP A 155 -5.26 9.94 8.08
N HIS A 156 -4.40 9.03 8.54
CA HIS A 156 -2.99 9.29 8.86
C HIS A 156 -2.13 9.41 7.58
N LEU A 157 -2.32 8.52 6.61
CA LEU A 157 -1.50 8.48 5.40
C LEU A 157 -1.90 9.54 4.36
N GLN A 158 -3.10 10.10 4.46
CA GLN A 158 -3.53 11.22 3.61
C GLN A 158 -2.73 12.52 3.87
N GLY A 159 -2.11 12.65 5.04
CA GLY A 159 -1.34 13.85 5.43
C GLY A 159 0.13 13.86 4.99
N LEU A 160 0.62 12.81 4.32
CA LEU A 160 2.04 12.67 3.94
C LEU A 160 2.40 13.34 2.61
N ASP A 161 1.71 14.42 2.25
CA ASP A 161 2.01 15.29 1.10
C ASP A 161 2.22 14.55 -0.24
N LEU A 162 1.18 13.85 -0.69
CA LEU A 162 0.92 13.75 -2.12
C LEU A 162 0.40 15.13 -2.59
N PRO A 163 0.93 15.73 -3.66
CA PRO A 163 0.66 17.13 -4.03
C PRO A 163 -0.77 17.32 -4.57
N SER A 164 -1.77 17.28 -3.69
CA SER A 164 -3.15 17.70 -3.94
C SER A 164 -3.95 17.76 -2.62
N ALA A 165 -3.53 18.60 -1.67
CA ALA A 165 -4.28 18.89 -0.44
C ALA A 165 -5.72 19.42 -0.68
N LYS A 166 -6.09 19.74 -1.93
CA LYS A 166 -7.45 20.17 -2.30
C LYS A 166 -8.45 19.02 -2.49
N ARG A 167 -8.00 17.75 -2.49
CA ARG A 167 -8.85 16.58 -2.74
C ARG A 167 -8.54 15.50 -1.73
N ARG A 168 -8.98 15.72 -0.49
CA ARG A 168 -8.83 14.74 0.58
C ARG A 168 -9.81 13.57 0.35
N LEU A 169 -9.29 12.34 0.44
CA LEU A 169 -10.12 11.14 0.46
C LEU A 169 -11.00 11.14 1.72
N PRO A 170 -12.15 10.45 1.71
CA PRO A 170 -12.96 10.34 2.92
C PRO A 170 -12.22 9.53 3.98
N ASN A 171 -12.65 9.69 5.23
CA ASN A 171 -12.31 8.74 6.28
C ASN A 171 -13.07 7.42 5.99
N PHE A 172 -12.39 6.28 6.16
CA PHE A 172 -12.91 4.94 5.89
C PHE A 172 -13.27 4.14 7.17
N ASP A 173 -13.56 4.80 8.28
CA ASP A 173 -14.05 4.21 9.53
C ASP A 173 -15.33 3.38 9.29
N PHE A 174 -16.23 3.87 8.44
CA PHE A 174 -17.43 3.12 8.04
C PHE A 174 -17.09 1.78 7.37
N TRP A 175 -15.95 1.70 6.66
CA TRP A 175 -15.50 0.46 6.02
C TRP A 175 -14.83 -0.47 7.04
N TYR A 176 -14.17 0.08 8.07
CA TYR A 176 -13.67 -0.69 9.21
C TYR A 176 -14.82 -1.38 9.97
N GLU A 177 -15.89 -0.64 10.29
CA GLU A 177 -17.10 -1.17 10.93
C GLU A 177 -17.79 -2.24 10.05
N SER A 178 -17.79 -2.02 8.72
CA SER A 178 -18.30 -2.99 7.76
C SER A 178 -17.48 -4.29 7.74
N LEU A 179 -16.15 -4.18 7.81
CA LEU A 179 -15.23 -5.32 7.89
C LEU A 179 -15.43 -6.09 9.21
N GLU A 180 -15.51 -5.39 10.34
CA GLU A 180 -15.79 -5.97 11.65
C GLU A 180 -17.08 -6.78 11.62
N THR A 181 -18.16 -6.18 11.13
CA THR A 181 -19.46 -6.85 11.01
C THR A 181 -19.37 -8.07 10.11
N ALA A 182 -18.71 -7.94 8.95
CA ALA A 182 -18.53 -9.04 8.00
C ALA A 182 -17.76 -10.22 8.62
N VAL A 183 -16.72 -9.97 9.42
CA VAL A 183 -15.95 -11.01 10.12
C VAL A 183 -16.80 -11.67 11.21
N ARG A 184 -17.48 -10.87 12.03
CA ARG A 184 -18.27 -11.39 13.15
C ARG A 184 -19.49 -12.22 12.71
N GLU A 185 -20.12 -11.84 11.59
CA GLU A 185 -21.27 -12.55 11.03
C GLU A 185 -20.89 -13.74 10.15
N ASP A 186 -19.62 -13.87 9.76
CA ASP A 186 -19.17 -14.95 8.88
C ASP A 186 -19.19 -16.32 9.59
N THR A 187 -19.60 -17.35 8.86
CA THR A 187 -19.73 -18.71 9.43
C THR A 187 -18.41 -19.40 9.75
N PHE A 188 -17.32 -19.02 9.09
CA PHE A 188 -15.99 -19.58 9.30
C PHE A 188 -15.20 -18.76 10.33
N TRP A 189 -15.19 -17.42 10.18
CA TRP A 189 -14.52 -16.53 11.13
C TRP A 189 -15.34 -16.36 12.41
N GLY A 190 -16.49 -15.69 12.33
CA GLY A 190 -17.37 -15.50 13.47
C GLY A 190 -16.84 -14.54 14.53
N ASP A 191 -17.70 -14.25 15.51
CA ASP A 191 -17.49 -13.20 16.51
C ASP A 191 -16.19 -13.32 17.32
N GLY A 192 -15.78 -14.55 17.64
CA GLY A 192 -14.62 -14.82 18.48
C GLY A 192 -13.25 -14.50 17.84
N PHE A 193 -13.18 -14.30 16.52
CA PHE A 193 -11.92 -14.04 15.82
C PHE A 193 -11.58 -12.56 15.73
N TRP A 194 -12.59 -11.68 15.69
CA TRP A 194 -12.36 -10.25 15.51
C TRP A 194 -11.43 -9.63 16.57
N PRO A 195 -11.56 -9.92 17.89
CA PRO A 195 -10.71 -9.29 18.90
C PRO A 195 -9.20 -9.53 18.70
N ASP A 196 -8.78 -10.72 18.27
CA ASP A 196 -7.36 -11.01 17.99
C ASP A 196 -6.90 -10.31 16.70
N ILE A 197 -7.74 -10.31 15.66
CA ILE A 197 -7.46 -9.61 14.40
C ILE A 197 -7.30 -8.11 14.63
N GLU A 198 -8.24 -7.50 15.36
CA GLU A 198 -8.23 -6.08 15.72
C GLU A 198 -7.01 -5.72 16.55
N TYR A 199 -6.69 -6.50 17.59
CA TYR A 199 -5.51 -6.27 18.41
C TYR A 199 -4.22 -6.24 17.57
N ARG A 200 -4.07 -7.21 16.66
CA ARG A 200 -2.91 -7.28 15.75
C ARG A 200 -2.93 -6.17 14.71
N ALA A 201 -4.10 -5.76 14.23
CA ALA A 201 -4.24 -4.64 13.30
C ALA A 201 -3.83 -3.31 13.95
N CYS A 202 -4.23 -3.07 15.20
CA CYS A 202 -3.83 -1.90 15.98
C CYS A 202 -2.31 -1.86 16.22
N ALA A 203 -1.72 -2.96 16.69
CA ALA A 203 -0.27 -3.04 16.91
C ALA A 203 0.53 -2.79 15.61
N LEU A 204 0.08 -3.40 14.50
CA LEU A 204 0.71 -3.20 13.20
C LEU A 204 0.52 -1.77 12.68
N THR A 205 -0.64 -1.14 12.92
CA THR A 205 -0.91 0.26 12.59
C THR A 205 0.11 1.18 13.24
N ASP A 206 0.43 0.97 14.52
CA ASP A 206 1.46 1.73 15.22
C ASP A 206 2.86 1.48 14.65
N GLY A 207 3.18 0.23 14.30
CA GLY A 207 4.42 -0.10 13.59
C GLY A 207 4.56 0.60 12.24
N VAL A 208 3.46 0.69 11.47
CA VAL A 208 3.45 1.40 10.17
C VAL A 208 3.63 2.91 10.37
N LYS A 209 3.02 3.51 11.40
CA LYS A 209 3.26 4.92 11.75
C LYS A 209 4.74 5.16 12.10
N GLN A 210 5.36 4.26 12.86
CA GLN A 210 6.80 4.35 13.15
C GLN A 210 7.65 4.20 11.88
N LEU A 211 7.25 3.32 10.95
CA LEU A 211 7.93 3.16 9.66
C LEU A 211 7.90 4.45 8.84
N VAL A 212 6.75 5.13 8.79
CA VAL A 212 6.61 6.44 8.13
C VAL A 212 7.61 7.45 8.73
N LEU A 213 7.67 7.55 10.05
CA LEU A 213 8.59 8.47 10.73
C LEU A 213 10.06 8.16 10.40
N GLN A 214 10.47 6.89 10.47
CA GLN A 214 11.83 6.49 10.13
C GLN A 214 12.14 6.73 8.65
N CYS A 215 11.18 6.56 7.74
CA CYS A 215 11.35 6.93 6.33
C CYS A 215 11.66 8.42 6.17
N LEU A 216 10.93 9.30 6.86
CA LEU A 216 11.17 10.74 6.82
C LEU A 216 12.55 11.11 7.39
N GLU A 217 12.93 10.51 8.52
CA GLU A 217 14.23 10.72 9.15
C GLU A 217 15.40 10.30 8.25
N LEU A 218 15.32 9.10 7.68
CA LEU A 218 16.33 8.55 6.78
C LEU A 218 16.43 9.38 5.49
N GLN A 219 15.30 9.78 4.92
CA GLN A 219 15.29 10.65 3.73
C GLN A 219 15.93 12.02 4.02
N ALA A 220 15.63 12.61 5.18
CA ALA A 220 16.25 13.87 5.59
C ALA A 220 17.77 13.73 5.79
N ALA A 221 18.22 12.60 6.35
CA ALA A 221 19.65 12.31 6.51
C ALA A 221 20.36 12.15 5.15
N LEU A 222 19.75 11.43 4.19
CA LEU A 222 20.28 11.28 2.83
C LEU A 222 20.40 12.63 2.11
N ASN A 223 19.36 13.47 2.21
CA ASN A 223 19.37 14.81 1.60
C ASN A 223 20.48 15.70 2.18
N ARG A 224 20.77 15.61 3.48
CA ARG A 224 21.89 16.33 4.12
C ARG A 224 23.25 15.85 3.64
N GLN A 225 23.42 14.55 3.37
CA GLN A 225 24.67 13.99 2.84
C GLN A 225 24.91 14.42 1.38
N GLY A 226 23.87 14.48 0.55
CA GLY A 226 23.97 14.97 -0.83
C GLY A 226 24.28 16.46 -0.97
N LEU A 227 24.01 17.26 0.08
CA LEU A 227 24.29 18.70 0.13
C LEU A 227 25.66 19.05 0.72
N GLN A 228 26.41 18.08 1.26
CA GLN A 228 27.81 18.30 1.64
C GLN A 228 28.64 18.31 0.34
N PRO A 229 29.20 19.45 -0.11
CA PRO A 229 30.21 19.42 -1.15
C PRO A 229 31.37 18.58 -0.62
N GLU A 230 31.95 17.71 -1.44
CA GLU A 230 33.26 17.12 -1.15
C GLU A 230 34.28 18.25 -0.91
N MET A 231 34.38 18.73 0.33
CA MET A 231 35.57 19.40 0.81
C MET A 231 36.62 18.32 1.01
N SER A 232 37.17 17.86 -0.11
CA SER A 232 38.42 17.14 -0.14
C SER A 232 39.51 18.07 0.41
N TYR A 233 39.69 18.02 1.72
CA TYR A 233 40.85 18.58 2.39
C TYR A 233 42.07 17.80 1.87
N ARG A 234 42.82 18.39 0.94
CA ARG A 234 44.22 18.02 0.70
C ARG A 234 45.08 18.66 1.80
N PRO A 235 45.78 17.89 2.64
CA PRO A 235 46.77 18.46 3.53
C PRO A 235 48.10 18.57 2.78
N ASN A 236 48.51 19.81 2.45
CA ASN A 236 49.89 20.34 2.56
C ASN A 236 50.14 21.52 1.63
N ALA A 237 50.47 22.69 2.20
CA ALA A 237 51.81 23.29 2.13
C ALA A 237 51.74 24.79 2.50
N HIS A 238 52.77 25.23 3.23
CA HIS A 238 52.95 26.54 3.82
C HIS A 238 52.89 27.73 2.83
N SER A 239 52.30 28.85 3.24
CA SER A 239 53.04 30.12 3.37
C SER A 239 52.25 31.16 4.19
N ARG A 240 52.96 31.78 5.14
CA ARG A 240 52.56 33.00 5.85
C ARG A 240 52.53 34.18 4.88
N TYR A 241 51.65 35.15 5.09
CA TYR A 241 51.96 36.59 5.20
C TYR A 241 50.74 37.38 5.72
N ASP A 242 51.04 38.42 6.49
CA ASP A 242 50.17 39.21 7.36
C ASP A 242 49.21 40.22 6.67
N SER A 243 48.09 40.46 7.39
CA SER A 243 47.09 41.58 7.48
C SER A 243 47.33 42.97 6.82
N PRO A 244 46.34 43.92 6.75
CA PRO A 244 44.96 43.92 7.31
C PRO A 244 43.80 44.46 6.42
N ARG A 245 42.56 44.24 6.90
CA ARG A 245 41.23 44.80 6.51
C ARG A 245 41.10 46.32 6.84
N PRO A 246 39.99 47.08 6.51
CA PRO A 246 38.61 46.64 6.20
C PRO A 246 37.83 47.44 5.12
N SER A 247 36.68 46.92 4.65
CA SER A 247 35.42 47.69 4.58
C SER A 247 34.21 46.82 4.23
N VAL A 248 33.07 47.28 4.71
CA VAL A 248 31.76 46.63 4.85
C VAL A 248 30.93 46.80 3.58
N THR A 249 30.15 45.79 3.21
CA THR A 249 28.79 46.02 2.64
C THR A 249 27.94 44.76 2.78
N ALA A 250 26.87 44.89 3.55
CA ALA A 250 25.81 43.92 3.68
C ALA A 250 24.95 43.90 2.41
N LYS A 251 24.64 42.72 1.88
CA LYS A 251 23.44 42.48 1.09
C LYS A 251 22.81 41.16 1.52
N GLN A 252 21.65 41.27 2.16
CA GLN A 252 20.73 40.17 2.39
C GLN A 252 20.19 39.70 1.03
N SER A 253 20.33 38.41 0.72
CA SER A 253 19.56 37.76 -0.35
C SER A 253 18.78 36.61 0.27
N SER A 254 17.50 36.86 0.52
CA SER A 254 16.50 35.83 0.77
C SER A 254 16.29 35.07 -0.55
N CYS A 255 16.69 33.79 -0.58
CA CYS A 255 16.34 32.87 -1.65
C CYS A 255 15.54 31.73 -1.03
N THR A 256 14.21 31.84 -1.10
CA THR A 256 13.29 30.74 -0.85
C THR A 256 13.47 29.73 -1.99
N GLN A 257 14.34 28.75 -1.81
CA GLN A 257 14.43 27.60 -2.72
C GLN A 257 13.23 26.69 -2.47
N MET A 258 12.24 26.77 -3.36
CA MET A 258 11.23 25.74 -3.50
C MET A 258 11.93 24.46 -4.01
N PRO A 259 11.65 23.27 -3.44
CA PRO A 259 12.15 22.04 -4.02
C PRO A 259 11.48 21.85 -5.39
N VAL A 260 12.28 21.91 -6.44
CA VAL A 260 11.87 21.47 -7.78
C VAL A 260 11.65 19.98 -7.68
N VAL A 261 10.38 19.57 -7.63
CA VAL A 261 9.96 18.17 -7.73
C VAL A 261 10.45 17.65 -9.09
N SER A 262 11.31 16.63 -9.07
CA SER A 262 11.75 15.94 -10.28
C SER A 262 10.54 15.36 -11.00
N GLU A 263 10.43 15.57 -12.32
CA GLU A 263 9.41 14.99 -13.20
C GLU A 263 9.30 13.45 -13.09
N GLU A 264 10.27 12.79 -12.45
CA GLU A 264 10.25 11.35 -12.17
C GLU A 264 9.13 10.93 -11.21
N ASP A 265 8.79 11.72 -10.20
CA ASP A 265 7.78 11.32 -9.20
C ASP A 265 6.35 11.41 -9.76
N GLN A 266 6.08 12.31 -10.70
CA GLN A 266 4.81 12.34 -11.46
C GLN A 266 4.74 11.20 -12.50
N LYS A 267 5.88 10.74 -13.00
CA LYS A 267 5.96 9.59 -13.93
C LYS A 267 5.63 8.27 -13.22
N ILE A 268 5.85 8.13 -11.91
CA ILE A 268 5.53 6.91 -11.15
C ILE A 268 4.01 6.67 -11.10
N PHE A 269 3.21 7.73 -10.99
CA PHE A 269 1.75 7.68 -11.09
C PHE A 269 1.24 7.16 -12.45
N ALA A 270 1.97 7.44 -13.53
CA ALA A 270 1.60 6.98 -14.88
C ALA A 270 2.28 5.65 -15.28
N LYS A 271 3.46 5.34 -14.72
CA LYS A 271 4.26 4.16 -15.08
C LYS A 271 3.95 2.91 -14.26
N ALA A 272 3.34 3.04 -13.08
CA ALA A 272 2.90 1.87 -12.30
C ALA A 272 1.89 1.01 -13.09
N SER A 273 1.15 1.58 -14.04
CA SER A 273 0.21 0.85 -14.92
C SER A 273 0.74 0.57 -16.34
N ALA A 274 1.93 1.05 -16.74
CA ALA A 274 2.36 1.01 -18.16
C ALA A 274 3.47 0.00 -18.49
N ASN A 275 4.15 -0.58 -17.50
CA ASN A 275 5.24 -1.53 -17.75
C ASN A 275 4.93 -2.91 -17.20
N ARG A 276 4.36 -3.79 -18.04
CA ARG A 276 4.50 -5.26 -17.93
C ARG A 276 4.03 -5.99 -19.20
N VAL A 277 4.65 -5.67 -20.34
CA VAL A 277 4.70 -6.58 -21.50
C VAL A 277 6.08 -7.25 -21.47
N ASN A 278 6.22 -8.28 -20.63
CA ASN A 278 7.10 -9.45 -20.81
C ASN A 278 7.32 -10.18 -19.48
N SER A 279 6.33 -10.99 -19.08
CA SER A 279 6.53 -12.05 -18.08
C SER A 279 5.97 -13.34 -18.66
N ARG A 280 6.85 -14.29 -18.96
CA ARG A 280 6.54 -15.66 -19.40
C ARG A 280 5.59 -16.37 -18.42
N PRO A 281 4.74 -17.31 -18.88
CA PRO A 281 3.76 -17.98 -18.03
C PRO A 281 4.45 -18.99 -17.10
N GLN A 282 4.39 -18.78 -15.78
CA GLN A 282 4.69 -19.84 -14.82
C GLN A 282 3.46 -20.70 -14.57
N ARG A 283 3.65 -22.02 -14.71
CA ARG A 283 2.64 -23.06 -14.52
C ARG A 283 2.33 -23.22 -13.03
N PHE A 284 1.04 -23.30 -12.72
CA PHE A 284 0.52 -23.64 -11.39
C PHE A 284 0.94 -25.06 -10.96
N HIS A 285 1.52 -25.18 -9.77
CA HIS A 285 1.61 -26.45 -9.06
C HIS A 285 0.25 -26.75 -8.41
N THR A 286 -0.50 -27.66 -9.02
CA THR A 286 -1.64 -28.33 -8.38
C THR A 286 -1.10 -29.34 -7.36
N ARG A 287 -1.32 -29.08 -6.07
CA ARG A 287 -1.01 -30.01 -4.98
C ARG A 287 -2.03 -31.14 -5.04
N ARG A 288 -1.66 -32.29 -5.62
CA ARG A 288 -2.46 -33.52 -5.57
C ARG A 288 -2.48 -34.05 -4.13
N HIS A 289 -3.68 -34.30 -3.62
CA HIS A 289 -3.92 -35.15 -2.45
C HIS A 289 -3.35 -36.55 -2.74
N ALA A 290 -2.45 -37.03 -1.87
CA ALA A 290 -1.90 -38.37 -1.91
C ALA A 290 -2.74 -39.33 -1.05
N ASP A 291 -2.97 -40.52 -1.58
CA ASP A 291 -3.71 -41.65 -1.03
C ASP A 291 -3.29 -42.07 0.39
N ALA A 292 -4.29 -42.42 1.19
CA ALA A 292 -4.13 -43.08 2.49
C ALA A 292 -3.70 -44.55 2.30
N ARG A 293 -2.42 -44.84 2.56
CA ARG A 293 -1.95 -46.22 2.75
C ARG A 293 -2.44 -46.75 4.10
N ARG A 294 -3.37 -47.71 4.04
CA ARG A 294 -3.66 -48.66 5.12
C ARG A 294 -2.38 -49.38 5.56
N ARG A 295 -2.09 -49.37 6.86
CA ARG A 295 -1.20 -50.35 7.49
C ARG A 295 -2.03 -51.24 8.40
N SER A 296 -2.13 -52.51 8.01
CA SER A 296 -2.55 -53.61 8.85
C SER A 296 -1.43 -53.90 9.86
N VAL A 297 -1.77 -54.06 11.14
CA VAL A 297 -0.87 -54.63 12.14
C VAL A 297 -1.63 -55.73 12.85
N THR A 298 -1.17 -56.96 12.61
CA THR A 298 -1.46 -58.15 13.41
C THR A 298 -0.60 -58.13 14.66
N SER A 299 -1.23 -58.26 15.83
CA SER A 299 -0.81 -59.07 16.99
C SER A 299 -1.97 -59.09 17.98
#